data_AF-A0A0A3Y1I4-F1
#
_entry.id   AF-A0A0A3Y1I4-F1
#
_cell.length_a   1.000
_cell.length_b   1.000
_cell.length_c   1.000
_cell.angle_alpha   90.00
_cell.angle_beta   90.00
_cell.angle_gamma   90.00
#
_symmetry.space_group_name_H-M   'P 1'
#
loop_
_entity.id
_entity.type
_entity.pdbx_description
1 polymer ?
#
loop_
_entity_poly.entity_id
_entity_poly.type
_entity_poly.pdbx_seq_one_letter_code
_entity_poly.pdbx_strand_id
1 'polypeptide(L)' 'MERVQRLRAMGSLCRQQAAYNSMNKWKLLAEAEYWDHLADLELSAHFQQRNTNSADEKERVQAIPTANDAGPKTISVA' A
#
# COMPACT_ATOMS: atom_id res chain seq x y z
N MET A 1 -1.19 0.30 6.75
CA MET A 1 -1.21 1.79 6.93
C MET A 1 -0.81 2.28 8.32
N GLU A 2 -1.06 1.56 9.42
CA GLU A 2 -0.71 2.00 10.80
C GLU A 2 0.75 2.43 10.96
N ARG A 3 1.70 1.66 10.38
CA ARG A 3 3.13 1.98 10.41
C ARG A 3 3.46 3.33 9.75
N VAL A 4 2.86 3.62 8.60
CA VAL A 4 2.98 4.94 7.92
C VAL A 4 2.47 6.06 8.81
N GLN A 5 1.34 5.87 9.49
CA GLN A 5 0.77 6.88 10.41
C GLN A 5 1.71 7.15 11.59
N ARG A 6 2.27 6.09 12.20
CA ARG A 6 3.25 6.23 13.30
C ARG A 6 4.49 6.99 12.85
N LEU A 7 5.04 6.67 11.68
CA LEU A 7 6.22 7.36 11.14
C LEU A 7 5.95 8.86 10.90
N ARG A 8 4.82 9.20 10.30
CA ARG A 8 4.41 10.61 10.12
C ARG A 8 4.15 11.34 11.43
N ALA A 9 3.61 10.65 12.44
CA ALA A 9 3.43 11.21 13.77
C ALA A 9 4.78 11.57 14.41
N MET A 10 5.79 10.71 14.26
CA MET A 10 7.15 10.98 14.72
C MET A 10 7.75 12.22 14.04
N GLY A 11 7.67 12.31 12.71
CA GLY A 11 8.14 13.51 11.99
C GLY A 11 7.43 14.79 12.42
N SER A 12 6.13 14.70 12.71
CA SER A 12 5.33 15.83 13.21
C SER A 12 5.72 16.25 14.62
N LEU A 13 6.01 15.29 15.51
CA LEU A 13 6.53 15.55 16.85
C LEU A 13 7.89 16.26 16.78
N CYS A 14 8.81 15.80 15.93
CA CYS A 14 10.11 16.44 15.73
C CYS A 14 9.96 17.89 15.29
N ARG A 15 9.07 18.19 14.32
CA ARG A 15 8.76 19.57 13.91
C ARG A 15 8.17 20.41 15.03
N GLN A 16 7.27 19.84 15.83
CA GLN A 16 6.70 20.54 16.99
C GLN A 16 7.79 20.88 18.01
N GLN A 17 8.68 19.94 18.34
CA GLN A 17 9.81 20.18 19.23
C GLN A 17 10.77 21.24 18.67
N ALA A 18 11.00 21.24 17.36
CA ALA A 18 11.86 22.21 16.69
C ALA A 18 11.31 23.65 16.78
N ALA A 19 9.99 23.83 16.89
CA ALA A 19 9.37 25.13 17.10
C ALA A 19 9.64 25.70 18.51
N TYR A 20 9.81 24.83 19.51
CA TYR A 20 10.05 25.23 20.91
C TYR A 20 11.53 25.19 21.33
N ASN A 21 12.41 24.51 20.57
CA ASN A 21 13.82 24.39 20.90
C ASN A 21 14.71 24.96 19.77
N SER A 22 15.04 26.24 19.88
CA SER A 22 15.87 26.96 18.89
C SER A 22 17.30 26.40 18.80
N MET A 23 17.87 25.91 19.90
CA MET A 23 19.25 25.42 19.96
C MET A 23 19.43 24.08 19.23
N ASN A 24 18.42 23.22 19.25
CA ASN A 24 18.43 21.91 18.57
C ASN A 24 17.55 21.86 17.31
N LYS A 25 17.06 23.02 16.84
CA LYS A 25 16.10 23.10 15.73
C LYS A 25 16.57 22.35 14.48
N TRP A 26 17.83 22.57 14.07
CA TRP A 26 18.38 21.95 12.86
C TRP A 26 18.40 20.41 12.96
N LYS A 27 18.77 19.86 14.12
CA LYS A 27 18.82 18.42 14.36
C LYS A 27 17.41 17.81 14.33
N LEU A 28 16.46 18.47 14.98
CA LEU A 28 15.06 18.03 15.01
C LEU A 28 14.40 18.08 13.63
N LEU A 29 14.76 19.06 12.79
CA LEU A 29 14.27 19.11 11.41
C LEU A 29 14.87 17.99 10.54
N ALA A 30 16.17 17.70 10.68
CA ALA A 30 16.79 16.57 9.99
C ALA A 30 16.17 15.22 10.41
N GLU A 31 15.85 15.07 11.70
CA GLU A 31 15.16 13.89 12.20
C GLU A 31 13.73 13.79 11.64
N ALA A 32 13.03 14.92 11.50
CA ALA A 32 11.70 14.94 10.86
C ALA A 32 11.76 14.48 9.40
N GLU A 33 12.73 14.96 8.63
CA GLU A 33 12.94 14.54 7.23
C GLU A 33 13.23 13.03 7.14
N TYR A 34 14.05 12.49 8.05
CA TYR A 34 14.31 11.05 8.15
C TYR A 34 13.02 10.24 8.36
N TRP A 35 12.15 10.67 9.28
CA TRP A 35 10.88 9.99 9.54
C TRP A 35 9.91 10.08 8.35
N ASP A 36 9.85 11.22 7.67
CA ASP A 36 9.01 11.39 6.49
C ASP A 36 9.48 10.47 5.34
N HIS A 37 10.79 10.37 5.09
CA HIS A 37 11.35 9.45 4.10
C HIS A 37 11.04 7.98 4.41
N LEU A 38 11.13 7.56 5.67
CA LEU A 38 10.72 6.21 6.06
C LEU A 38 9.23 5.96 5.84
N ALA A 39 8.38 6.96 6.10
CA ALA A 39 6.94 6.84 5.88
C ALA A 39 6.61 6.67 4.39
N ASP A 40 7.30 7.39 3.52
CA ASP A 40 7.12 7.31 2.07
C ASP A 40 7.62 5.97 1.51
N LEU A 41 8.74 5.46 2.02
CA LEU A 41 9.25 4.13 1.66
C LEU A 41 8.24 3.04 2.06
N GLU A 42 7.74 3.08 3.30
CA GLU A 42 6.73 2.14 3.79
C GLU A 42 5.43 2.20 2.98
N LEU A 43 4.98 3.42 2.64
CA LEU A 43 3.79 3.63 1.83
C LEU A 43 3.97 3.05 0.43
N SER A 44 5.13 3.28 -0.18
CA SER A 44 5.47 2.76 -1.51
C SER A 44 5.49 1.23 -1.51
N ALA A 45 6.12 0.62 -0.51
CA ALA A 45 6.16 -0.83 -0.35
C ALA A 45 4.75 -1.43 -0.19
N HIS A 46 3.89 -0.79 0.61
CA HIS A 46 2.51 -1.22 0.79
C HIS A 46 1.70 -1.15 -0.52
N PHE A 47 1.92 -0.13 -1.35
CA PHE A 47 1.29 -0.06 -2.68
C PHE A 47 1.83 -1.13 -3.64
N GLN A 48 3.14 -1.36 -3.65
CA GLN A 48 3.75 -2.41 -4.48
C GLN A 48 3.19 -3.79 -4.12
N GLN A 49 3.15 -4.14 -2.83
CA GLN A 49 2.58 -5.41 -2.37
C GLN A 49 1.10 -5.56 -2.75
N ARG A 50 0.32 -4.48 -2.66
CA ARG A 50 -1.09 -4.54 -3.06
C ARG A 50 -1.23 -4.75 -4.58
N ASN A 51 -0.38 -4.09 -5.37
CA ASN A 51 -0.40 -4.22 -6.81
C ASN A 51 0.01 -5.64 -7.27
N THR A 52 1.03 -6.25 -6.65
CA THR A 52 1.43 -7.63 -6.94
C THR A 52 0.30 -8.62 -6.63
N ASN A 53 -0.34 -8.50 -5.47
CA ASN A 53 -1.44 -9.38 -5.10
C ASN A 53 -2.64 -9.24 -6.07
N SER A 54 -2.90 -8.03 -6.56
CA SER A 54 -3.97 -7.79 -7.54
C SER A 54 -3.64 -8.33 -8.94
N ALA A 55 -2.36 -8.43 -9.29
CA ALA A 55 -1.92 -9.02 -10.55
C ALA A 55 -2.07 -10.55 -10.50
N ASP A 56 -1.64 -11.18 -9.40
CA ASP A 56 -1.78 -12.62 -9.17
C ASP A 56 -3.25 -13.06 -9.16
N GLU A 57 -4.15 -12.24 -8.58
CA GLU A 57 -5.59 -12.50 -8.61
C GLU A 57 -6.15 -12.47 -10.05
N LYS A 58 -5.74 -11.50 -10.86
CA LYS A 58 -6.18 -11.38 -12.26
C LYS A 58 -5.67 -12.52 -13.13
N GLU A 59 -4.44 -13.00 -12.90
CA GLU A 59 -3.89 -14.17 -13.57
C GLU A 59 -4.64 -15.44 -13.18
N ARG A 60 -4.94 -15.63 -11.89
CA ARG A 60 -5.73 -16.77 -11.41
C ARG A 60 -7.14 -16.79 -11.97
N VAL A 61 -7.81 -15.64 -12.12
CA VAL A 61 -9.15 -15.55 -12.70
C VAL A 61 -9.14 -15.87 -14.20
N GLN A 62 -8.07 -15.52 -14.93
CA GLN A 62 -7.91 -15.89 -16.34
C GLN A 62 -7.53 -17.37 -16.54
N ALA A 63 -6.86 -17.98 -15.57
CA ALA A 63 -6.45 -19.38 -15.62
C ALA A 63 -7.55 -20.37 -15.19
N ILE A 64 -8.73 -19.91 -14.73
CA ILE A 64 -9.87 -20.81 -14.55
C ILE A 64 -10.30 -21.26 -15.96
N PRO A 65 -10.14 -22.54 -16.32
CA PRO A 65 -10.63 -23.02 -17.59
C PRO A 65 -12.15 -22.89 -17.55
N THR A 66 -12.73 -22.16 -18.48
CA THR A 66 -14.16 -22.15 -18.77
C THR A 66 -14.54 -23.52 -19.33
N ALA A 67 -14.53 -24.55 -18.48
CA ALA A 67 -15.07 -25.86 -18.76
C ALA A 67 -16.60 -25.81 -18.67
N ASN A 68 -17.21 -24.98 -19.52
CA ASN A 68 -18.64 -25.01 -19.78
C ASN A 68 -18.84 -25.14 -21.30
N ASP A 69 -18.25 -26.18 -21.88
CA ASP A 69 -18.74 -26.78 -23.13
C ASP A 69 -19.64 -27.96 -22.78
N ALA A 70 -20.88 -27.67 -22.44
CA ALA A 70 -21.95 -28.64 -22.40
C ALA A 70 -23.19 -27.96 -22.98
N GLY A 71 -23.23 -27.88 -24.31
CA GLY A 71 -24.38 -27.37 -25.04
C GLY A 71 -25.66 -28.13 -24.67
N PRO A 72 -26.80 -27.44 -24.47
CA PRO A 72 -28.06 -28.12 -24.22
C PRO A 72 -28.48 -28.84 -25.51
N LYS A 73 -28.46 -30.18 -25.46
CA LYS A 73 -29.00 -31.03 -26.51
C LYS A 73 -30.50 -30.75 -26.69
N THR A 74 -30.86 -30.69 -27.96
CA THR A 74 -32.20 -30.56 -28.52
C THR A 74 -33.17 -31.59 -27.95
N ILE A 75 -34.36 -31.15 -27.57
CA ILE A 75 -35.52 -32.04 -27.42
C ILE A 75 -36.56 -31.54 -28.42
N SER A 76 -36.59 -32.21 -29.57
CA SER A 76 -37.68 -32.09 -30.55
C SER A 76 -38.77 -33.07 -30.12
N VAL A 77 -39.96 -32.57 -29.82
CA VAL A 77 -41.16 -33.40 -29.60
C VAL A 77 -42.06 -33.26 -30.82
N ALA A 78 -42.50 -34.41 -31.31
CA ALA A 78 -43.39 -34.60 -32.47
C ALA A 78 -44.87 -34.43 -32.08
#